data_AF-A0A545UHT4-F1
#
_entry.id   AF-A0A545UHT4-F1
#
_cell.length_a   1.000
_cell.length_b   1.000
_cell.length_c   1.000
_cell.angle_alpha   90.00
_cell.angle_beta   90.00
_cell.angle_gamma   90.00
#
_symmetry.space_group_name_H-M   'P 1'
#
loop_
_entity.id
_entity.type
_entity.pdbx_description
1 polymer ?
#
loop_
_entity_poly.entity_id
_entity_poly.type
_entity_poly.pdbx_seq_one_letter_code
_entity_poly.pdbx_strand_id
1 'polypeptide(L)'
;MFDIGFLELFIIGVIALIVLGPERLPKAARTVGLWVGKAKQSFNSIKQEIDRELKVQELQQQLEEQKAKLEEQVELKSLKEELSETQNTINNISDNFSSSLDDKTAEAEKEKKLPSND
;
A
#
# COMPACT_ATOMS: atom_id res chain seq x y z
N MET A 1 1.65 -0.02 -43.83
CA MET A 1 2.38 0.49 -45.02
C MET A 1 3.90 0.41 -44.84
N PHE A 2 4.39 -0.65 -44.20
CA PHE A 2 5.83 -0.95 -44.12
C PHE A 2 6.06 -2.29 -44.81
N ASP A 3 5.81 -2.32 -46.11
CA ASP A 3 6.02 -3.50 -46.94
C ASP A 3 7.47 -3.54 -47.42
N ILE A 4 8.45 -3.22 -46.56
CA ILE A 4 9.88 -3.24 -46.91
C ILE A 4 10.30 -4.70 -47.10
N GLY A 5 10.27 -5.13 -48.36
CA GLY A 5 10.72 -6.45 -48.77
C GLY A 5 12.24 -6.55 -48.85
N PHE A 6 12.74 -7.78 -48.90
CA PHE A 6 14.18 -8.04 -49.11
C PHE A 6 14.72 -7.35 -50.38
N LEU A 7 13.93 -7.33 -51.46
CA LEU A 7 14.30 -6.69 -52.72
C LEU A 7 14.46 -5.16 -52.60
N GLU A 8 13.57 -4.50 -51.87
CA GLU A 8 13.66 -3.04 -51.69
C GLU A 8 14.86 -2.66 -50.84
N LEU A 9 15.14 -3.43 -49.77
CA LEU A 9 16.35 -3.26 -48.97
C LEU A 9 17.62 -3.44 -49.82
N PHE A 10 17.62 -4.42 -50.73
CA PHE A 10 18.73 -4.65 -51.64
C PHE A 10 18.94 -3.47 -52.60
N ILE A 11 17.87 -2.95 -53.21
CA ILE A 11 17.93 -1.79 -54.11
C ILE A 11 18.47 -0.56 -53.36
N ILE A 12 17.96 -0.29 -52.15
CA ILE A 12 18.46 0.81 -51.31
C ILE A 12 19.93 0.61 -50.97
N GLY A 13 20.36 -0.62 -50.68
CA GLY A 13 21.75 -0.97 -50.45
C GLY A 13 22.64 -0.66 -51.65
N VAL A 14 22.23 -1.05 -52.86
CA VAL A 14 22.97 -0.75 -54.10
C VAL A 14 23.06 0.77 -54.33
N ILE A 15 21.95 1.50 -54.16
CA ILE A 15 21.96 2.97 -54.30
C ILE A 15 22.91 3.60 -53.28
N ALA A 16 22.87 3.14 -52.02
CA ALA A 16 23.77 3.63 -50.98
C ALA A 16 25.25 3.33 -51.32
N LEU A 17 25.56 2.17 -51.91
CA LEU A 17 26.91 1.84 -52.36
C LEU A 17 27.37 2.76 -53.51
N ILE A 18 26.48 3.15 -54.42
CA ILE A 18 26.82 4.07 -55.53
C ILE A 18 27.05 5.49 -55.02
N VAL A 19 26.14 5.99 -54.17
CA VAL A 19 26.16 7.38 -53.69
C VAL A 19 27.30 7.61 -52.69
N LEU A 20 27.43 6.72 -51.72
CA LEU A 20 28.39 6.87 -50.63
C LEU A 20 29.72 6.18 -50.93
N GLY A 21 29.70 5.13 -51.75
CA GLY A 21 30.85 4.27 -52.05
C GLY A 21 30.92 3.03 -51.14
N PRO A 22 31.37 1.87 -51.66
CA PRO A 22 31.45 0.62 -50.91
C PRO A 22 32.39 0.68 -49.71
N GLU A 23 33.41 1.53 -49.73
CA GLU A 23 34.35 1.68 -48.62
C GLU A 23 33.83 2.57 -47.48
N ARG A 24 32.85 3.43 -47.77
CA ARG A 24 32.36 4.45 -46.84
C ARG A 24 31.05 4.06 -46.18
N LEU A 25 30.20 3.29 -46.86
CA LEU A 25 28.98 2.71 -46.30
C LEU A 25 29.23 1.94 -44.98
N PRO A 26 30.18 0.99 -44.88
CA PRO A 26 30.43 0.29 -43.63
C PRO A 26 30.92 1.21 -42.50
N LYS A 27 31.66 2.29 -42.83
CA LYS A 27 32.08 3.28 -41.84
C LYS A 27 30.90 4.11 -41.32
N ALA A 28 29.98 4.50 -42.22
CA ALA A 28 28.76 5.22 -41.84
C ALA A 28 27.83 4.34 -40.99
N ALA A 29 27.58 3.10 -41.41
CA ALA A 29 26.77 2.14 -40.65
C ALA A 29 27.34 1.88 -39.24
N ARG A 30 28.67 1.76 -39.11
CA ARG A 30 29.34 1.66 -37.80
C ARG A 30 29.13 2.91 -36.95
N THR A 31 29.26 4.09 -37.55
CA THR A 31 29.11 5.36 -36.81
C THR A 31 27.68 5.53 -36.32
N VAL A 32 26.70 5.34 -37.20
CA VAL A 32 25.27 5.37 -36.85
C VAL A 32 24.95 4.30 -35.81
N GLY A 33 25.46 3.07 -35.99
CA GLY A 33 25.27 1.98 -35.05
C GLY A 33 25.82 2.28 -33.65
N LEU A 34 27.00 2.91 -33.55
CA LEU A 34 27.57 3.36 -32.28
C LEU A 34 26.71 4.43 -31.62
N TRP A 35 26.18 5.38 -32.38
CA TRP A 35 25.32 6.45 -31.85
C TRP A 35 23.98 5.90 -31.36
N VAL A 36 23.34 5.05 -32.15
CA VAL A 36 22.10 4.36 -31.76
C VAL A 36 22.34 3.45 -30.55
N GLY A 37 23.47 2.74 -30.51
CA GLY A 37 23.84 1.89 -29.37
C GLY A 37 24.02 2.69 -28.08
N LYS A 38 24.74 3.82 -28.14
CA LYS A 38 24.90 4.74 -27.02
C LYS A 38 23.57 5.33 -26.57
N ALA A 39 22.74 5.80 -27.49
CA ALA A 39 21.42 6.32 -27.17
C ALA A 39 20.55 5.26 -26.48
N LYS A 40 20.50 4.03 -27.01
CA LYS A 40 19.78 2.91 -26.39
C LYS A 40 20.27 2.63 -24.97
N GLN A 41 21.58 2.66 -24.74
CA GLN A 41 22.14 2.49 -23.41
C GLN A 41 21.72 3.61 -22.46
N SER A 42 21.76 4.87 -22.89
CA SER A 42 21.27 6.02 -22.12
C SER A 42 19.78 5.89 -21.78
N PHE A 43 18.93 5.50 -22.74
CA PHE A 43 17.50 5.27 -22.48
C PHE A 43 17.27 4.14 -21.47
N ASN A 44 18.05 3.05 -21.53
CA ASN A 44 17.97 1.98 -20.55
C ASN A 44 18.36 2.46 -19.15
N SER A 45 19.39 3.30 -19.01
CA SER A 45 19.79 3.88 -17.72
C SER A 45 18.74 4.83 -17.16
N ILE A 46 18.15 5.69 -18.00
CA ILE A 46 17.05 6.59 -17.60
C ILE A 46 15.83 5.78 -17.15
N LYS A 47 15.49 4.70 -17.89
CA LYS A 47 14.40 3.80 -17.48
C LYS A 47 14.69 3.16 -16.13
N GLN A 48 15.93 2.73 -15.87
CA GLN A 48 16.33 2.17 -14.58
C GLN A 48 16.27 3.19 -13.43
N GLU A 49 16.58 4.46 -13.68
CA GLU A 49 16.42 5.54 -12.70
C GLU A 49 14.95 5.86 -12.44
N ILE A 50 14.13 5.95 -13.50
CA ILE A 50 12.67 6.15 -13.39
C ILE A 50 12.01 4.99 -12.64
N ASP A 51 12.37 3.75 -12.95
CA ASP A 51 11.88 2.57 -12.24
C ASP A 51 12.32 2.58 -10.76
N ARG A 52 13.46 3.22 -10.43
CA ARG A 52 13.91 3.40 -9.05
C ARG A 52 13.13 4.47 -8.32
N GLU A 53 12.86 5.61 -8.95
CA GLU A 53 12.12 6.72 -8.34
C GLU A 53 10.62 6.41 -8.19
N LEU A 54 10.00 5.80 -9.20
CA LEU A 54 8.60 5.36 -9.10
C LEU A 54 8.44 4.30 -8.00
N LYS A 55 9.39 3.37 -7.88
CA LYS A 55 9.37 2.37 -6.81
C LYS A 55 9.58 3.00 -5.42
N VAL A 56 10.30 4.12 -5.32
CA VAL A 56 10.46 4.85 -4.05
C VAL A 56 9.19 5.59 -3.66
N GLN A 57 8.45 6.19 -4.60
CA GLN A 57 7.15 6.81 -4.30
C GLN A 57 6.11 5.77 -3.90
N GLU A 58 6.04 4.64 -4.61
CA GLU A 58 5.12 3.56 -4.29
C GLU A 58 5.44 2.91 -2.93
N LEU A 59 6.72 2.78 -2.57
CA LEU A 59 7.15 2.32 -1.25
C LEU A 59 6.84 3.32 -0.13
N GLN A 60 6.97 4.63 -0.35
CA GLN A 60 6.59 5.64 0.63
C GLN A 60 5.09 5.61 0.90
N GLN A 61 4.28 5.52 -0.14
CA GLN A 61 2.82 5.48 -0.03
C GLN A 61 2.35 4.21 0.72
N GLN A 62 2.97 3.06 0.43
CA GLN A 62 2.71 1.81 1.17
C GLN A 62 3.16 1.87 2.64
N LEU A 63 4.27 2.55 2.94
CA LEU A 63 4.73 2.74 4.32
C LEU A 63 3.82 3.67 5.11
N GLU A 64 3.31 4.73 4.48
CA GLU A 64 2.40 5.69 5.10
C GLU A 64 1.03 5.07 5.38
N GLU A 65 0.48 4.29 4.44
CA GLU A 65 -0.72 3.47 4.67
C GLU A 65 -0.53 2.42 5.78
N GLN A 66 0.63 1.76 5.82
CA GLN A 66 0.92 0.78 6.87
C GLN A 66 1.05 1.42 8.25
N LYS A 67 1.68 2.60 8.35
CA LYS A 67 1.76 3.36 9.60
C LYS A 67 0.38 3.79 10.06
N ALA A 68 -0.45 4.36 9.19
CA ALA A 68 -1.82 4.75 9.53
C ALA A 68 -2.64 3.56 10.02
N LYS A 69 -2.54 2.39 9.37
CA LYS A 69 -3.21 1.16 9.82
C LYS A 69 -2.64 0.59 11.13
N LEU A 70 -1.36 0.81 11.42
CA LEU A 70 -0.76 0.39 12.69
C LEU A 70 -1.21 1.30 13.83
N GLU A 71 -1.19 2.61 13.61
CA GLU A 71 -1.66 3.62 14.58
C GLU A 71 -3.14 3.41 14.90
N GLU A 72 -3.99 3.23 13.89
CA GLU A 72 -5.41 2.92 14.08
C GLU A 72 -5.60 1.60 14.85
N GLN A 73 -4.84 0.55 14.55
CA GLN A 73 -4.93 -0.71 15.30
C GLN A 73 -4.43 -0.60 16.75
N VAL A 74 -3.43 0.23 17.02
CA VAL A 74 -2.93 0.47 18.38
C VAL A 74 -3.95 1.28 19.16
N GLU A 75 -4.51 2.34 18.58
CA GLU A 75 -5.59 3.12 19.17
C GLU A 75 -6.81 2.24 19.46
N LEU A 76 -7.30 1.49 18.47
CA LEU A 76 -8.44 0.59 18.65
C LEU A 76 -8.18 -0.50 19.70
N LYS A 77 -6.95 -1.01 19.82
CA LYS A 77 -6.59 -1.96 20.89
C LYS A 77 -6.62 -1.29 22.26
N SER A 78 -6.01 -0.11 22.40
CA SER A 78 -6.00 0.62 23.67
C SER A 78 -7.40 1.06 24.11
N LEU A 79 -8.22 1.55 23.18
CA LEU A 79 -9.62 1.90 23.41
C LEU A 79 -10.44 0.66 23.79
N LYS A 80 -10.21 -0.49 23.14
CA LYS A 80 -10.90 -1.74 23.48
C LYS A 80 -10.50 -2.27 24.85
N GLU A 81 -9.24 -2.09 25.25
CA GLU A 81 -8.73 -2.46 26.56
C GLU A 81 -9.32 -1.58 27.66
N GLU A 82 -9.33 -0.24 27.49
CA GLU A 82 -10.01 0.70 28.39
C GLU A 82 -11.52 0.44 28.48
N LEU A 83 -12.19 0.15 27.37
CA LEU A 83 -13.62 -0.21 27.35
C LEU A 83 -13.88 -1.54 28.07
N SER A 84 -12.98 -2.52 27.93
CA SER A 84 -13.08 -3.79 28.62
C SER A 84 -12.91 -3.64 30.14
N GLU A 85 -11.95 -2.82 30.58
CA GLU A 85 -11.78 -2.50 32.00
C GLU A 85 -12.99 -1.77 32.55
N THR A 86 -13.49 -0.76 31.82
CA THR A 86 -14.69 -0.01 32.18
C THR A 86 -15.92 -0.92 32.26
N GLN A 87 -16.09 -1.84 31.31
CA GLN A 87 -17.19 -2.81 31.30
C GLN A 87 -17.13 -3.74 32.52
N ASN A 88 -15.94 -4.21 32.91
CA ASN A 88 -15.76 -5.04 34.09
C ASN A 88 -16.09 -4.26 35.38
N THR A 89 -15.67 -3.00 35.48
CA THR A 89 -16.01 -2.14 36.63
C THR A 89 -17.51 -1.86 36.70
N ILE A 90 -18.16 -1.57 35.56
CA ILE A 90 -19.61 -1.34 35.51
C ILE A 90 -20.39 -2.60 35.90
N ASN A 91 -19.98 -3.78 35.42
CA ASN A 91 -20.62 -5.05 35.79
C ASN A 91 -20.52 -5.31 37.30
N ASN A 92 -19.32 -5.15 37.86
CA ASN A 92 -19.13 -5.32 39.31
C ASN A 92 -19.93 -4.31 40.14
N ILE A 93 -20.09 -3.06 39.66
CA ILE A 93 -20.93 -2.06 40.33
C ILE A 93 -22.41 -2.44 40.25
N SER A 94 -22.90 -2.87 39.08
CA SER A 94 -24.28 -3.34 38.91
C SER A 94 -24.59 -4.57 39.77
N ASP A 95 -23.66 -5.51 39.86
CA ASP A 95 -23.83 -6.71 40.70
C ASP A 95 -23.87 -6.34 42.18
N ASN A 96 -22.99 -5.44 42.64
CA ASN A 96 -23.01 -4.95 44.03
C ASN A 96 -24.22 -4.08 44.35
N PHE A 97 -24.71 -3.30 43.38
CA PHE A 97 -25.89 -2.48 43.55
C PHE A 97 -27.17 -3.33 43.56
N SER A 98 -27.26 -4.34 42.69
CA SER A 98 -28.38 -5.28 42.64
C SER A 98 -28.42 -6.13 43.91
N SER A 99 -27.28 -6.60 44.40
CA SER A 99 -27.23 -7.33 45.68
C SER A 99 -27.63 -6.44 46.87
N SER A 100 -27.22 -5.16 46.86
CA SER A 100 -27.65 -4.18 47.87
C SER A 100 -29.13 -3.82 47.78
N LEU A 101 -29.71 -3.86 46.57
CA LEU A 101 -31.15 -3.67 46.35
C LEU A 101 -31.93 -4.90 46.79
N ASP A 102 -31.45 -6.11 46.50
CA ASP A 102 -32.08 -7.36 46.95
C ASP A 102 -32.02 -7.49 48.48
N ASP A 103 -30.91 -7.09 49.12
CA ASP A 103 -30.81 -7.06 50.59
C ASP A 103 -31.75 -6.01 51.22
N LYS A 104 -31.84 -4.81 50.64
CA LYS A 104 -32.78 -3.77 51.12
C LYS A 104 -34.24 -4.13 50.86
N THR A 105 -34.54 -4.87 49.81
CA THR A 105 -35.90 -5.33 49.49
C THR A 105 -36.31 -6.49 50.43
N ALA A 106 -35.35 -7.34 50.83
CA ALA A 106 -35.55 -8.37 51.85
C ALA A 106 -35.71 -7.81 53.28
N GLU A 107 -35.07 -6.68 53.60
CA GLU A 107 -35.30 -5.95 54.86
C GLU A 107 -36.70 -5.31 54.92
N ALA A 108 -37.23 -4.80 53.80
CA ALA A 108 -38.57 -4.22 53.74
C ALA A 108 -39.72 -5.24 53.88
N GLU A 109 -39.51 -6.52 53.53
CA GLU A 109 -40.50 -7.58 53.75
C GLU A 109 -40.53 -8.12 55.20
N LYS A 110 -39.43 -7.99 55.96
CA LYS A 110 -39.39 -8.43 57.38
C LYS A 110 -40.10 -7.47 58.35
N GLU A 111 -40.27 -6.20 57.98
CA GLU A 111 -40.92 -5.20 58.87
C GLU A 111 -42.46 -5.25 58.84
N LYS A 112 -43.09 -5.99 57.91
CA LYS A 112 -44.57 -6.07 57.80
C LYS A 112 -45.22 -7.25 58.54
N LYS A 113 -44.45 -8.09 59.25
CA LYS A 113 -45.00 -9.19 60.07
C LYS A 113 -44.36 -9.24 61.47
N LEU A 114 -44.92 -8.51 62.43
CA LEU A 114 -45.23 -8.95 63.80
C LEU A 114 -46.10 -7.86 64.50
N PRO A 115 -46.88 -8.19 65.54
CA PRO A 115 -48.26 -7.74 65.70
C PRO A 115 -48.33 -6.51 66.62
N SER A 116 -49.21 -5.56 66.32
CA SER A 116 -49.65 -4.60 67.33
C SER A 116 -50.77 -5.27 68.13
N ASN A 117 -50.42 -5.81 69.30
CA ASN A 117 -51.35 -6.18 70.36
C ASN A 117 -51.46 -5.00 71.34
N ASP A 118 -52.57 -4.27 71.27
CA ASP A 118 -53.36 -3.74 72.39
C ASP A 118 -54.61 -3.03 71.84
#